data_AF-A0A523FGH9-F1
#
_entry.id   AF-A0A523FGH9-F1
#
_cell.length_a   1.000
_cell.length_b   1.000
_cell.length_c   1.000
_cell.angle_alpha   90.00
_cell.angle_beta   90.00
_cell.angle_gamma   90.00
#
_symmetry.space_group_name_H-M   'P 1'
#
loop_
_entity.id
_entity.type
_entity.pdbx_description
1 polymer ?
#
loop_
_entity_poly.entity_id
_entity_poly.type
_entity_poly.pdbx_seq_one_letter_code
_entity_poly.pdbx_strand_id
1 'polypeptide(L)'
;ALAGDEAITAIACDTDGADGAPGSDGADVAGAVIGPHTLARASALGLDGEKCLADNDAGSFFQTLGDAVMTGPTRTNVNDFRVILVG
;
A
#
# COMPACT_ATOMS: atom_id res chain seq x y z
N ALA A 1 11.64 -1.74 -2.70
CA ALA A 1 11.29 -0.42 -2.15
C ALA A 1 12.55 0.21 -1.57
N LEU A 2 12.96 1.36 -2.11
CA LEU A 2 13.96 2.28 -1.52
C LEU A 2 15.23 1.62 -0.94
N ALA A 3 15.60 0.45 -1.44
CA ALA A 3 16.65 -0.43 -0.90
C ALA A 3 16.61 -0.68 0.63
N GLY A 4 15.46 -0.51 1.29
CA GLY A 4 15.34 -0.65 2.75
C GLY A 4 15.95 0.50 3.55
N ASP A 5 16.07 1.70 2.98
CA ASP A 5 16.58 2.88 3.69
C ASP A 5 15.70 3.27 4.88
N GLU A 6 16.26 3.21 6.09
CA GLU A 6 15.59 3.50 7.36
C GLU A 6 15.06 4.93 7.46
N ALA A 7 15.64 5.87 6.72
CA ALA A 7 15.21 7.26 6.71
C ALA A 7 13.94 7.50 5.90
N ILE A 8 13.52 6.54 5.07
CA ILE A 8 12.49 6.77 4.06
C ILE A 8 11.24 5.96 4.33
N THR A 9 10.12 6.67 4.48
CA THR A 9 8.77 6.09 4.54
C THR A 9 7.89 6.83 3.54
N ALA A 10 6.92 6.15 2.93
CA ALA A 10 6.00 6.78 2.00
C ALA A 10 4.57 6.27 2.14
N ILE A 11 3.62 7.07 1.69
CA ILE A 11 2.20 6.73 1.57
C ILE A 11 1.70 7.17 0.21
N ALA A 12 0.82 6.38 -0.39
CA ALA A 12 0.05 6.73 -1.57
C ALA A 12 -1.39 6.26 -1.37
N CYS A 13 -2.35 7.19 -1.49
CA CYS A 13 -3.77 6.90 -1.37
C CYS A 13 -4.63 7.72 -2.35
N ASP A 14 -5.75 7.17 -2.79
CA ASP A 14 -6.82 7.94 -3.44
C ASP A 14 -7.69 8.64 -2.40
N THR A 15 -8.07 9.89 -2.68
CA THR A 15 -8.79 10.73 -1.73
C THR A 15 -10.27 10.38 -1.62
N ASP A 16 -10.83 9.59 -2.53
CA ASP A 16 -12.20 9.06 -2.42
C ASP A 16 -12.35 7.86 -1.49
N GLY A 17 -11.21 7.29 -1.07
CA GLY A 17 -11.13 6.15 -0.17
C GLY A 17 -11.11 4.80 -0.88
N ALA A 18 -10.97 4.77 -2.21
CA ALA A 18 -10.89 3.54 -3.00
C ALA A 18 -9.76 3.62 -4.05
N ASP A 19 -8.82 2.68 -3.98
CA ASP A 19 -7.69 2.50 -4.89
C ASP A 19 -7.88 1.20 -5.67
N GLY A 20 -8.69 1.29 -6.73
CA GLY A 20 -9.02 0.15 -7.58
C GLY A 20 -10.14 -0.74 -7.03
N ALA A 21 -9.98 -2.06 -7.14
CA ALA A 21 -11.00 -3.01 -6.74
C ALA A 21 -11.01 -3.22 -5.20
N PRO A 22 -12.17 -3.56 -4.61
CA PRO A 22 -12.24 -3.88 -3.19
C PRO A 22 -11.28 -5.00 -2.80
N GLY A 23 -10.86 -4.98 -1.55
CA GLY A 23 -10.05 -5.98 -0.91
C GLY A 23 -10.60 -7.39 -0.96
N SER A 24 -9.77 -8.36 -0.59
CA SER A 24 -10.17 -9.77 -0.45
C SER A 24 -11.31 -10.00 0.56
N ASP A 25 -11.49 -9.08 1.51
CA ASP A 25 -12.55 -9.02 2.51
C ASP A 25 -13.77 -8.18 2.06
N GLY A 26 -13.73 -7.63 0.84
CA GLY A 26 -14.76 -6.77 0.26
C GLY A 26 -14.71 -5.32 0.72
N ALA A 27 -13.69 -4.91 1.50
CA ALA A 27 -13.53 -3.54 1.95
C ALA A 27 -12.75 -2.68 0.94
N ASP A 28 -13.17 -1.42 0.75
CA ASP A 28 -12.43 -0.47 -0.07
C ASP A 28 -11.10 -0.11 0.60
N VAL A 29 -10.01 -0.32 -0.12
CA VAL A 29 -8.65 0.09 0.27
C VAL A 29 -8.42 1.46 -0.33
N ALA A 30 -8.01 2.45 0.46
CA ALA A 30 -7.70 3.78 -0.06
C ALA A 30 -6.29 3.87 -0.65
N GLY A 31 -5.40 2.94 -0.32
CA GLY A 31 -4.00 2.92 -0.75
C GLY A 31 -3.11 2.14 0.21
N ALA A 32 -1.84 2.51 0.33
CA ALA A 32 -0.88 1.80 1.18
C ALA A 32 0.23 2.70 1.74
N VAL A 33 0.83 2.25 2.85
CA VAL A 33 2.08 2.78 3.41
C VAL A 33 3.22 1.82 3.10
N ILE A 34 4.41 2.37 2.81
CA ILE A 34 5.65 1.61 2.70
C ILE A 34 6.70 2.18 3.64
N GLY A 35 7.51 1.30 4.24
CA GLY A 35 8.65 1.64 5.05
C GLY A 35 9.86 0.76 4.74
N PRO A 36 10.99 0.96 5.45
CA PRO A 36 12.24 0.22 5.23
C PRO A 36 12.06 -1.30 5.32
N HIS A 37 11.18 -1.76 6.21
CA HIS A 37 10.99 -3.18 6.49
C HIS A 37 9.90 -3.85 5.65
N THR A 38 9.17 -3.13 4.80
CA THR A 38 8.03 -3.68 4.04
C THR A 38 8.42 -4.91 3.21
N LEU A 39 9.52 -4.86 2.45
CA LEU A 39 9.97 -6.00 1.65
C LEU A 39 10.51 -7.16 2.49
N ALA A 40 11.20 -6.87 3.60
CA ALA A 40 11.70 -7.91 4.49
C ALA A 40 10.54 -8.68 5.15
N ARG A 41 9.50 -7.95 5.58
CA ARG A 41 8.25 -8.54 6.11
C ARG A 41 7.52 -9.37 5.06
N ALA A 42 7.44 -8.87 3.82
CA ALA A 42 6.85 -9.62 2.70
C ALA A 42 7.58 -10.94 2.45
N SER A 43 8.90 -10.89 2.34
CA SER A 43 9.72 -12.08 2.13
C SER A 43 9.57 -13.10 3.28
N ALA A 44 9.48 -12.64 4.52
CA ALA A 44 9.23 -13.50 5.68
C ALA A 44 7.87 -14.23 5.65
N LEU A 45 6.89 -13.68 4.92
CA LEU A 45 5.58 -14.29 4.66
C LEU A 45 5.54 -15.10 3.35
N GLY A 46 6.66 -15.21 2.64
CA GLY A 46 6.74 -15.88 1.34
C GLY A 46 6.14 -15.06 0.18
N LEU A 47 5.93 -13.76 0.37
CA LEU A 47 5.47 -12.85 -0.68
C LEU A 47 6.66 -12.29 -1.46
N ASP A 48 6.51 -12.23 -2.78
CA ASP A 48 7.43 -11.58 -3.69
C ASP A 48 6.78 -10.31 -4.23
N GLY A 49 7.28 -9.15 -3.79
CA GLY A 49 6.72 -7.85 -4.18
C GLY A 49 6.87 -7.53 -5.67
N GLU A 50 7.94 -8.00 -6.33
CA GLU A 50 8.10 -7.79 -7.78
C GLU A 50 7.10 -8.62 -8.55
N LYS A 51 6.89 -9.88 -8.12
CA LYS A 51 5.85 -10.74 -8.70
C LYS A 51 4.46 -10.17 -8.51
N CYS A 52 4.10 -9.75 -7.29
CA CYS A 52 2.79 -9.13 -7.03
C CYS A 52 2.57 -7.89 -7.89
N LEU A 53 3.61 -7.06 -8.07
CA LEU A 53 3.52 -5.90 -8.95
C LEU A 53 3.29 -6.30 -10.42
N ALA A 54 4.04 -7.30 -10.92
CA ALA A 54 3.89 -7.79 -12.30
C ALA A 54 2.50 -8.40 -12.55
N ASP A 55 1.90 -9.01 -11.54
CA ASP A 55 0.57 -9.62 -11.60
C ASP A 55 -0.58 -8.62 -11.32
N ASN A 56 -0.27 -7.33 -11.09
CA ASN A 56 -1.23 -6.29 -10.63
C ASN A 56 -1.96 -6.65 -9.32
N ASP A 57 -1.29 -7.38 -8.43
CA ASP A 57 -1.81 -7.87 -7.15
C ASP A 57 -1.24 -7.09 -5.94
N ALA A 58 -1.09 -5.78 -6.09
CA ALA A 58 -0.60 -4.91 -5.02
C ALA A 58 -1.58 -4.85 -3.82
N GLY A 59 -2.89 -4.94 -4.08
CA GLY A 59 -3.91 -4.96 -3.04
C GLY A 59 -3.72 -6.10 -2.04
N SER A 60 -3.65 -7.35 -2.52
CA SER A 60 -3.44 -8.52 -1.66
C SER A 60 -2.09 -8.46 -0.93
N PHE A 61 -1.05 -7.95 -1.60
CA PHE A 61 0.27 -7.76 -1.00
C PHE A 61 0.22 -6.86 0.24
N PHE A 62 -0.33 -5.65 0.12
CA PHE A 62 -0.39 -4.70 1.24
C PHE A 62 -1.43 -5.10 2.30
N GLN A 63 -2.52 -5.75 1.91
CA GLN A 63 -3.47 -6.31 2.88
C GLN A 63 -2.85 -7.41 3.73
N THR A 64 -2.11 -8.34 3.12
CA THR A 64 -1.45 -9.43 3.85
C THR A 64 -0.40 -8.91 4.82
N LEU A 65 0.27 -7.80 4.47
CA LEU A 65 1.19 -7.11 5.37
C LEU A 65 0.48 -6.26 6.44
N GLY A 66 -0.81 -5.97 6.30
CA GLY A 66 -1.49 -4.98 7.15
C GLY A 66 -1.01 -3.54 6.93
N ASP A 67 -0.43 -3.27 5.76
CA ASP A 67 0.11 -1.96 5.35
C ASP A 67 -0.88 -1.18 4.46
N ALA A 68 -2.06 -1.75 4.21
CA ALA A 68 -3.16 -1.10 3.49
C ALA A 68 -3.76 0.05 4.32
N VAL A 69 -4.08 1.15 3.65
CA VAL A 69 -4.75 2.31 4.25
C VAL A 69 -6.25 2.17 4.07
N MET A 70 -6.98 2.14 5.17
CA MET A 70 -8.44 2.00 5.18
C MET A 70 -9.07 3.28 5.72
N THR A 71 -9.72 4.05 4.84
CA THR A 71 -10.47 5.26 5.25
C THR A 71 -11.97 5.05 5.24
N GLY A 72 -12.46 4.09 4.45
CA GLY A 72 -13.83 4.07 3.97
C GLY A 72 -14.12 5.24 3.02
N PRO A 73 -15.37 5.37 2.52
CA PRO A 73 -15.73 6.40 1.56
C PRO A 73 -15.63 7.79 2.18
N THR A 74 -14.71 8.61 1.66
CA THR A 74 -14.47 9.98 2.16
C THR A 74 -15.50 10.99 1.63
N ARG A 75 -16.20 10.62 0.54
CA ARG A 75 -17.21 11.42 -0.18
C ARG A 75 -16.64 12.69 -0.85
N THR A 76 -15.35 12.71 -1.15
CA THR A 76 -14.70 13.72 -1.98
C THR A 76 -13.72 13.03 -2.90
N ASN A 77 -13.44 13.57 -4.08
CA ASN A 77 -12.37 13.07 -4.94
C ASN A 77 -11.60 14.27 -5.49
N VAL A 78 -10.33 14.38 -5.06
CA VAL A 78 -9.33 15.31 -5.62
C VAL A 78 -8.13 14.55 -6.19
N ASN A 79 -8.35 13.30 -6.61
CA ASN A 79 -7.37 12.31 -7.06
C ASN A 79 -6.43 11.85 -5.94
N ASP A 80 -5.22 11.42 -6.32
CA ASP A 80 -4.21 10.87 -5.42
C ASP A 80 -3.61 11.88 -4.43
N PHE A 81 -3.32 11.38 -3.23
CA PHE A 81 -2.45 11.99 -2.23
C PHE A 81 -1.21 11.13 -2.01
N ARG A 82 -0.02 11.74 -2.09
CA ARG A 82 1.27 11.04 -1.93
C ARG A 82 2.20 11.84 -1.05
N VAL A 83 2.83 11.18 -0.08
CA VAL A 83 3.85 11.78 0.79
C VAL A 83 5.04 10.85 0.90
N ILE A 84 6.24 11.42 0.82
CA ILE A 84 7.50 10.75 1.12
C ILE A 84 8.12 11.52 2.28
N LEU A 85 8.34 10.84 3.40
CA LEU A 85 9.06 11.36 4.55
C LEU A 85 10.52 10.90 4.46
N VAL A 86 11.45 11.85 4.60
CA VAL A 86 12.89 11.60 4.72
C VAL A 86 13.36 12.19 6.04
N GLY A 87 13.90 11.35 6.93
CA GLY A 87 14.30 11.68 8.30
C GLY A 87 15.80 11.64 8.58
#